data_AF-A0A941BHZ4-F1
#
_entry.id   AF-A0A941BHZ4-F1
#
_cell.length_a   1.000
_cell.length_b   1.000
_cell.length_c   1.000
_cell.angle_alpha   90.00
_cell.angle_beta   90.00
_cell.angle_gamma   90.00
#
_symmetry.space_group_name_H-M   'P 1'
#
loop_
_entity.id
_entity.type
_entity.pdbx_description
1 polymer ?
#
loop_
_entity_poly.entity_id
_entity_poly.type
_entity_poly.pdbx_seq_one_letter_code
_entity_poly.pdbx_strand_id
1 'polypeptide(L)'
;MDRLLRALAVCITLVGCGMPLTPEAFTSSPEALALRSIVDRLTQRDFASVEAQLDPALAQGGIRAALEKTANAIPSAPITKVEAVAWKVVVATGRPRTAAVAAEYTFGQKQWLVASAQLTGEPNAYRILSFNVEPLPAPMSQIHAFTLSGKGVTHYFFLVAAVAAVVVTLFALVRCARAKGLRRKWLWLIFIALGFVSFTINWSNGAVSINPLAFNLLSAAFMRQGWLGPWMLTFCVPVGAIWFLLRQRGAAQNVTTAG
;
A
#
# COMPACT_ATOMS: atom_id res chain seq x y z
N MET A 1 31.15 -10.03 -11.83
CA MET A 1 30.05 -9.05 -11.83
C MET A 1 28.74 -9.73 -12.25
N ASP A 2 28.78 -10.55 -13.30
CA ASP A 2 27.62 -11.31 -13.82
C ASP A 2 26.94 -12.26 -12.83
N ARG A 3 27.68 -12.92 -11.94
CA ARG A 3 27.07 -13.83 -10.94
C ARG A 3 26.23 -13.10 -9.89
N LEU A 4 26.59 -11.85 -9.57
CA LEU A 4 25.89 -11.03 -8.58
C LEU A 4 24.66 -10.35 -9.19
N LEU A 5 24.74 -9.97 -10.47
CA LEU A 5 23.59 -9.52 -11.27
C LEU A 5 22.56 -10.65 -11.48
N ARG A 6 23.02 -11.88 -11.73
CA ARG A 6 22.14 -13.06 -11.81
C ARG A 6 21.51 -13.41 -10.46
N ALA A 7 22.25 -13.30 -9.36
CA ALA A 7 21.68 -13.50 -8.01
C ALA A 7 20.64 -12.43 -7.65
N LEU A 8 20.89 -11.17 -8.04
CA LEU A 8 19.91 -10.08 -7.85
C LEU A 8 18.65 -10.31 -8.70
N ALA A 9 18.79 -10.83 -9.93
CA ALA A 9 17.67 -11.17 -10.82
C ALA A 9 16.84 -12.36 -10.30
N VAL A 10 17.47 -13.35 -9.67
CA VAL A 10 16.78 -14.52 -9.08
C VAL A 10 16.02 -14.15 -7.80
N CYS A 11 16.49 -13.16 -7.03
CA CYS A 11 15.72 -12.66 -5.88
C CYS A 11 14.49 -11.82 -6.27
N ILE A 12 14.41 -11.34 -7.53
CA ILE A 12 13.27 -10.54 -8.02
C ILE A 12 12.08 -11.44 -8.44
N THR A 13 12.27 -12.76 -8.59
CA THR A 13 11.21 -13.68 -9.06
C THR A 13 10.35 -14.29 -7.95
N LEU A 14 10.45 -13.81 -6.70
CA LEU A 14 9.61 -14.25 -5.59
C LEU A 14 8.44 -13.28 -5.34
N VAL A 15 7.53 -13.14 -6.30
CA VAL A 15 6.22 -12.50 -6.13
C VAL A 15 5.22 -13.21 -7.03
N GLY A 16 4.03 -13.67 -6.61
CA GLY A 16 3.38 -13.56 -5.32
C GLY A 16 2.16 -14.49 -5.26
N CYS A 17 1.78 -14.92 -4.06
CA CYS A 17 0.61 -15.76 -3.84
C CYS A 17 -0.68 -14.99 -4.09
N GLY A 18 -1.45 -15.40 -5.11
CA GLY A 18 -2.92 -15.41 -5.12
C GLY A 18 -3.70 -14.09 -5.12
N MET A 19 -3.07 -12.91 -5.20
CA MET A 19 -3.79 -11.63 -5.26
C MET A 19 -4.40 -11.44 -6.67
N PRO A 20 -5.70 -11.09 -6.81
CA PRO A 20 -6.30 -10.85 -8.13
C PRO A 20 -5.67 -9.61 -8.75
N LEU A 21 -4.76 -9.77 -9.71
CA LEU A 21 -3.97 -8.66 -10.25
C LEU A 21 -4.79 -7.69 -11.13
N THR A 22 -6.00 -8.08 -11.55
CA THR A 22 -6.86 -7.27 -12.41
C THR A 22 -8.23 -6.99 -11.76
N PRO A 23 -8.91 -5.89 -12.13
CA PRO A 23 -10.26 -5.59 -11.68
C PRO A 23 -11.26 -6.71 -11.97
N GLU A 24 -11.15 -7.38 -13.12
CA GLU A 24 -12.03 -8.47 -13.53
C GLU A 24 -11.86 -9.67 -12.60
N ALA A 25 -10.60 -10.04 -12.31
CA ALA A 25 -10.26 -11.10 -11.36
C ALA A 25 -10.77 -10.77 -9.94
N PHE A 26 -10.77 -9.51 -9.55
CA PHE A 26 -11.40 -9.07 -8.30
C PHE A 26 -12.92 -9.25 -8.35
N THR A 27 -13.61 -8.72 -9.36
CA THR A 27 -15.08 -8.73 -9.43
C THR A 27 -15.69 -10.13 -9.50
N SER A 28 -14.91 -11.10 -10.01
CA SER A 28 -15.30 -12.51 -10.08
C SER A 28 -14.89 -13.33 -8.84
N SER A 29 -14.18 -12.73 -7.89
CA SER A 29 -13.80 -13.41 -6.64
C SER A 29 -15.01 -13.67 -5.74
N PRO A 30 -15.05 -14.79 -4.99
CA PRO A 30 -16.13 -15.07 -4.05
C PRO A 30 -16.33 -13.96 -3.01
N GLU A 31 -15.24 -13.35 -2.55
CA GLU A 31 -15.30 -12.25 -1.58
C GLU A 31 -15.95 -11.00 -2.17
N ALA A 32 -15.64 -10.65 -3.43
CA ALA A 32 -16.24 -9.48 -4.08
C ALA A 32 -17.73 -9.72 -4.38
N LEU A 33 -18.10 -10.93 -4.80
CA LEU A 33 -19.50 -11.33 -4.98
C LEU A 33 -20.28 -11.29 -3.66
N ALA A 34 -19.67 -11.77 -2.57
CA ALA A 34 -20.25 -11.69 -1.24
C ALA A 34 -20.47 -10.22 -0.82
N LEU A 35 -19.44 -9.37 -0.95
CA LEU A 35 -19.54 -7.94 -0.67
C LEU A 35 -20.65 -7.28 -1.49
N ARG A 36 -20.72 -7.58 -2.80
CA ARG A 36 -21.75 -7.06 -3.69
C ARG A 36 -23.15 -7.47 -3.23
N SER A 37 -23.33 -8.74 -2.87
CA SER A 37 -24.61 -9.25 -2.39
C SER A 37 -25.09 -8.58 -1.10
N ILE A 38 -24.16 -8.18 -0.21
CA ILE A 38 -24.49 -7.43 1.01
C ILE A 38 -24.99 -6.03 0.65
N VAL A 39 -24.28 -5.32 -0.25
CA VAL A 39 -24.68 -3.99 -0.72
C VAL A 39 -26.05 -4.02 -1.40
N ASP A 40 -26.28 -5.01 -2.29
CA ASP A 40 -27.56 -5.15 -2.98
C ASP A 40 -28.71 -5.41 -1.99
N ARG A 41 -28.53 -6.29 -0.99
CA ARG A 41 -29.52 -6.55 0.07
C ARG A 41 -29.83 -5.31 0.92
N LEU A 42 -28.81 -4.55 1.30
CA LEU A 42 -28.99 -3.30 2.05
C LEU A 42 -29.72 -2.22 1.23
N THR A 43 -29.45 -2.14 -0.07
CA THR A 43 -30.15 -1.24 -1.00
C THR A 43 -31.64 -1.61 -1.08
N GLN A 44 -31.95 -2.91 -1.04
CA GLN A 44 -33.32 -3.44 -1.01
C GLN A 44 -33.96 -3.41 0.40
N ARG A 45 -33.24 -2.94 1.42
CA ARG A 45 -33.63 -2.96 2.84
C ARG A 45 -33.98 -4.36 3.37
N ASP A 46 -33.40 -5.41 2.77
CA ASP A 46 -33.51 -6.78 3.26
C ASP A 46 -32.52 -7.02 4.42
N PHE A 47 -32.83 -6.40 5.56
CA PHE A 47 -32.00 -6.48 6.76
C PHE A 47 -32.01 -7.89 7.37
N ALA A 48 -33.11 -8.64 7.22
CA ALA A 48 -33.23 -9.99 7.80
C ALA A 48 -32.19 -10.95 7.20
N SER A 49 -32.01 -10.92 5.88
CA SER A 49 -30.99 -11.74 5.21
C SER A 49 -29.56 -11.34 5.56
N VAL A 50 -29.30 -10.04 5.79
CA VAL A 50 -27.97 -9.58 6.22
C VAL A 50 -27.69 -9.99 7.66
N GLU A 51 -28.68 -9.87 8.56
CA GLU A 51 -28.57 -10.30 9.96
C GLU A 51 -28.32 -11.80 10.09
N ALA A 52 -28.97 -12.62 9.27
CA ALA A 52 -28.75 -14.06 9.24
C ALA A 52 -27.32 -14.46 8.83
N GLN A 53 -26.58 -13.57 8.15
CA GLN A 53 -25.20 -13.79 7.74
C GLN A 53 -24.17 -13.23 8.73
N LEU A 54 -24.59 -12.49 9.77
CA LEU A 54 -23.66 -11.97 10.76
C LEU A 54 -23.05 -13.11 11.57
N ASP A 55 -21.79 -12.93 11.96
CA ASP A 55 -21.20 -13.81 12.96
C ASP A 55 -22.00 -13.70 14.28
N PRO A 56 -22.29 -14.82 14.97
CA PRO A 56 -23.04 -14.79 16.23
C PRO A 56 -22.43 -13.87 17.29
N ALA A 57 -21.10 -13.64 17.26
CA ALA A 57 -20.45 -12.69 18.16
C ALA A 57 -20.93 -11.23 17.98
N LEU A 58 -21.43 -10.90 16.79
CA LEU A 58 -22.00 -9.59 16.45
C LEU A 58 -23.50 -9.50 16.75
N ALA A 59 -24.19 -10.62 17.02
CA ALA A 59 -25.64 -10.73 17.22
C ALA A 59 -26.12 -10.12 18.55
N GLN A 60 -25.64 -8.92 18.88
CA GLN A 60 -25.98 -8.15 20.06
C GLN A 60 -27.11 -7.13 19.75
N GLY A 61 -27.71 -6.53 20.79
CA GLY A 61 -28.75 -5.53 20.59
C GLY A 61 -28.27 -4.33 19.75
N GLY A 62 -29.13 -3.82 18.87
CA GLY A 62 -28.88 -2.59 18.10
C GLY A 62 -28.36 -2.77 16.66
N ILE A 63 -28.13 -4.01 16.20
CA ILE A 63 -27.73 -4.30 14.82
C ILE A 63 -28.71 -3.71 13.80
N ARG A 64 -30.02 -3.91 14.01
CA ARG A 64 -31.05 -3.43 13.08
C ARG A 64 -30.91 -1.92 12.82
N ALA A 65 -30.76 -1.14 13.88
CA ALA A 65 -30.56 0.31 13.78
C ALA A 65 -29.24 0.67 13.07
N ALA A 66 -28.17 -0.11 13.28
CA ALA A 66 -26.91 0.08 12.56
C ALA A 66 -27.03 -0.25 11.06
N LEU A 67 -27.77 -1.31 10.70
CA LEU A 67 -28.04 -1.68 9.30
C LEU A 67 -28.92 -0.62 8.62
N GLU A 68 -29.93 -0.10 9.31
CA GLU A 68 -30.75 1.01 8.82
C GLU A 68 -29.91 2.27 8.57
N LYS A 69 -29.05 2.64 9.53
CA LYS A 69 -28.12 3.76 9.38
C LYS A 69 -27.20 3.56 8.18
N THR A 70 -26.68 2.35 7.99
CA THR A 70 -25.79 2.01 6.89
C THR A 70 -26.51 2.04 5.55
N ALA A 71 -27.72 1.48 5.46
CA ALA A 71 -28.54 1.51 4.25
C ALA A 71 -28.97 2.93 3.87
N ASN A 72 -29.24 3.81 4.85
CA ASN A 72 -29.55 5.21 4.59
C ASN A 72 -28.36 6.00 4.04
N ALA A 73 -27.11 5.52 4.23
CA ALA A 73 -25.92 6.11 3.63
C ALA A 73 -25.69 5.67 2.17
N ILE A 74 -26.36 4.61 1.71
CA ILE A 74 -26.28 4.11 0.34
C ILE A 74 -27.22 4.94 -0.55
N PRO A 75 -26.74 5.53 -1.66
CA PRO A 75 -27.59 6.24 -2.60
C PRO A 75 -28.68 5.33 -3.20
N SER A 76 -29.86 5.89 -3.46
CA SER A 76 -30.98 5.17 -4.08
C SER A 76 -30.86 4.99 -5.61
N ALA A 77 -29.88 5.66 -6.23
CA ALA A 77 -29.61 5.53 -7.66
C ALA A 77 -29.09 4.11 -8.02
N PRO A 78 -29.16 3.67 -9.28
CA PRO A 78 -28.58 2.39 -9.67
C PRO A 78 -27.04 2.45 -9.62
N ILE A 79 -26.42 1.33 -9.28
CA ILE A 79 -24.97 1.14 -9.36
C ILE A 79 -24.56 1.12 -10.84
N THR A 80 -23.72 2.06 -11.25
CA THR A 80 -23.24 2.21 -12.63
C THR A 80 -21.82 1.66 -12.83
N LYS A 81 -21.01 1.62 -11.76
CA LYS A 81 -19.63 1.13 -11.82
C LYS A 81 -19.21 0.54 -10.47
N VAL A 82 -18.36 -0.49 -10.51
CA VAL A 82 -17.70 -1.07 -9.32
C VAL A 82 -16.21 -1.20 -9.59
N GLU A 83 -15.38 -0.74 -8.65
CA GLU A 83 -13.93 -0.81 -8.76
C GLU A 83 -13.31 -1.42 -7.51
N ALA A 84 -12.28 -2.25 -7.70
CA ALA A 84 -11.57 -2.89 -6.60
C ALA A 84 -10.77 -1.86 -5.79
N VAL A 85 -10.93 -1.86 -4.46
CA VAL A 85 -10.17 -0.98 -3.55
C VAL A 85 -9.11 -1.79 -2.82
N ALA A 86 -9.54 -2.87 -2.16
CA ALA A 86 -8.65 -3.76 -1.41
C ALA A 86 -9.14 -5.20 -1.44
N TRP A 87 -8.20 -6.14 -1.41
CA TRP A 87 -8.48 -7.56 -1.30
C TRP A 87 -7.35 -8.24 -0.55
N LYS A 88 -7.69 -8.98 0.50
CA LYS A 88 -6.75 -9.77 1.29
C LYS A 88 -7.46 -11.00 1.81
N VAL A 89 -6.95 -12.18 1.46
CA VAL A 89 -7.43 -13.46 2.00
C VAL A 89 -6.32 -14.08 2.83
N VAL A 90 -6.70 -14.60 4.00
CA VAL A 90 -5.81 -15.34 4.89
C VAL A 90 -6.40 -16.72 5.10
N VAL A 91 -5.65 -17.73 4.69
CA VAL A 91 -5.93 -19.15 4.93
C VAL A 91 -4.84 -19.68 5.86
N ALA A 92 -5.23 -20.21 7.01
CA ALA A 92 -4.29 -20.79 7.97
C ALA A 92 -4.82 -22.15 8.44
N THR A 93 -3.93 -23.14 8.54
CA THR A 93 -4.29 -24.48 9.00
C THR A 93 -4.93 -24.43 10.39
N GLY A 94 -6.09 -25.07 10.54
CA GLY A 94 -6.83 -25.11 11.81
C GLY A 94 -7.56 -23.82 12.19
N ARG A 95 -7.63 -22.81 11.30
CA ARG A 95 -8.44 -21.60 11.48
C ARG A 95 -9.38 -21.42 10.29
N PRO A 96 -10.58 -20.83 10.50
CA PRO A 96 -11.45 -20.49 9.39
C PRO A 96 -10.75 -19.49 8.46
N ARG A 97 -10.98 -19.64 7.14
CA ARG A 97 -10.57 -18.65 6.15
C ARG A 97 -11.13 -17.29 6.55
N THR A 98 -10.29 -16.26 6.47
CA THR A 98 -10.72 -14.87 6.68
C THR A 98 -10.40 -14.04 5.46
N ALA A 99 -11.27 -13.09 5.15
CA ALA A 99 -11.08 -12.17 4.04
C ALA A 99 -11.39 -10.74 4.45
N ALA A 100 -10.59 -9.80 3.96
CA ALA A 100 -10.87 -8.37 3.97
C ALA A 100 -11.01 -7.92 2.53
N VAL A 101 -12.18 -7.38 2.19
CA VAL A 101 -12.54 -6.97 0.83
C VAL A 101 -13.14 -5.58 0.85
N ALA A 102 -12.78 -4.74 -0.10
CA ALA A 102 -13.36 -3.41 -0.28
C ALA A 102 -13.50 -3.07 -1.76
N ALA A 103 -14.61 -2.41 -2.10
CA ALA A 103 -14.89 -1.93 -3.44
C ALA A 103 -15.51 -0.53 -3.40
N GLU A 104 -15.13 0.30 -4.37
CA GLU A 104 -15.79 1.55 -4.65
C GLU A 104 -16.99 1.27 -5.56
N TYR A 105 -18.12 1.89 -5.23
CA TYR A 105 -19.34 1.83 -6.00
C TYR A 105 -19.69 3.24 -6.48
N THR A 106 -19.92 3.38 -7.78
CA THR A 106 -20.49 4.59 -8.37
C THR A 106 -21.99 4.40 -8.55
N PHE A 107 -22.75 5.40 -8.10
CA PHE A 107 -24.20 5.47 -8.16
C PHE A 107 -24.60 6.63 -9.09
N GLY A 108 -25.39 6.34 -10.12
CA GLY A 108 -25.73 7.34 -11.13
C GLY A 108 -24.47 7.95 -11.76
N GLN A 109 -24.37 9.29 -11.76
CA GLN A 109 -23.23 10.02 -12.35
C GLN A 109 -22.28 10.70 -11.35
N LYS A 110 -22.69 10.98 -10.10
CA LYS A 110 -21.91 11.82 -9.16
C LYS A 110 -22.00 11.39 -7.69
N GLN A 111 -22.28 10.13 -7.42
CA GLN A 111 -22.34 9.61 -6.06
C GLN A 111 -21.40 8.42 -5.96
N TRP A 112 -20.55 8.42 -4.94
CA TRP A 112 -19.54 7.41 -4.72
C TRP A 112 -19.63 6.94 -3.28
N LEU A 113 -19.38 5.66 -3.07
CA LEU A 113 -19.16 5.10 -1.74
C LEU A 113 -18.13 4.00 -1.81
N VAL A 114 -17.45 3.76 -0.70
CA VAL A 114 -16.67 2.56 -0.50
C VAL A 114 -17.43 1.65 0.46
N ALA A 115 -17.69 0.43 0.02
CA ALA A 115 -18.16 -0.63 0.90
C ALA A 115 -16.99 -1.56 1.20
N SER A 116 -16.87 -1.96 2.46
CA SER A 116 -15.84 -2.88 2.93
C SER A 116 -16.44 -3.92 3.86
N ALA A 117 -15.93 -5.14 3.78
CA ALA A 117 -16.35 -6.24 4.65
C ALA A 117 -15.14 -7.02 5.14
N GLN A 118 -15.24 -7.51 6.38
CA GLN A 118 -14.46 -8.64 6.85
C GLN A 118 -15.35 -9.87 6.89
N LEU A 119 -14.92 -10.94 6.24
CA LEU A 119 -15.66 -12.18 6.07
C LEU A 119 -14.89 -13.34 6.69
N THR A 120 -15.61 -14.34 7.18
CA THR A 120 -15.04 -15.59 7.70
C THR A 120 -15.81 -16.81 7.20
N GLY A 121 -15.12 -17.93 7.00
CA GLY A 121 -15.71 -19.17 6.50
C GLY A 121 -15.43 -19.43 5.03
N GLU A 122 -16.21 -20.34 4.44
CA GLU A 122 -16.00 -20.82 3.07
C GLU A 122 -16.63 -19.88 2.02
N PRO A 123 -16.12 -19.87 0.77
CA PRO A 123 -16.61 -19.02 -0.33
C PRO A 123 -18.12 -18.91 -0.52
N ASN A 124 -18.86 -19.98 -0.24
CA ASN A 124 -20.32 -20.04 -0.44
C ASN A 124 -21.12 -19.84 0.86
N ALA A 125 -20.44 -19.66 1.99
CA ALA A 125 -21.05 -19.62 3.32
C ALA A 125 -20.31 -18.61 4.22
N TYR A 126 -19.94 -17.46 3.66
CA TYR A 126 -19.29 -16.40 4.44
C TYR A 126 -20.22 -15.88 5.52
N ARG A 127 -19.65 -15.73 6.72
CA ARG A 127 -20.20 -14.94 7.80
C ARG A 127 -19.53 -13.57 7.83
N ILE A 128 -20.33 -12.54 8.11
CA ILE A 128 -19.89 -11.15 8.15
C ILE A 128 -19.34 -10.88 9.56
N LEU A 129 -18.04 -10.56 9.65
CA LEU A 129 -17.35 -10.13 10.87
C LEU A 129 -17.39 -8.61 11.06
N SER A 130 -17.41 -7.87 9.96
CA SER A 130 -17.67 -6.43 9.97
C SER A 130 -18.09 -6.00 8.58
N PHE A 131 -18.87 -4.93 8.52
CA PHE A 131 -19.26 -4.27 7.29
C PHE A 131 -19.31 -2.77 7.53
N ASN A 132 -18.75 -1.99 6.60
CA ASN A 132 -18.77 -0.54 6.66
C ASN A 132 -19.04 0.05 5.28
N VAL A 133 -19.82 1.13 5.26
CA VAL A 133 -20.06 1.96 4.08
C VAL A 133 -19.62 3.38 4.39
N GLU A 134 -18.79 3.92 3.52
CA GLU A 134 -18.31 5.30 3.62
C GLU A 134 -18.64 6.05 2.33
N PRO A 135 -19.58 7.02 2.37
CA PRO A 135 -19.82 7.91 1.24
C PRO A 135 -18.57 8.72 0.92
N LEU A 136 -18.27 8.88 -0.37
CA LEU A 136 -17.13 9.63 -0.85
C LEU A 136 -17.56 10.92 -1.56
N PRO A 137 -16.81 12.02 -1.38
CA PRO A 137 -17.09 13.28 -2.09
C PRO A 137 -16.71 13.23 -3.58
N ALA A 138 -15.85 12.29 -3.97
CA ALA A 138 -15.33 12.10 -5.32
C ALA A 138 -14.83 10.65 -5.48
N PRO A 139 -14.55 10.16 -6.71
CA PRO A 139 -13.94 8.85 -6.91
C PRO A 139 -12.58 8.74 -6.19
N MET A 140 -12.23 7.57 -5.64
CA MET A 140 -10.93 7.34 -4.99
C MET A 140 -9.77 7.61 -5.93
N SER A 141 -9.92 7.31 -7.23
CA SER A 141 -8.92 7.63 -8.25
C SER A 141 -8.58 9.12 -8.32
N GLN A 142 -9.53 10.00 -7.98
CA GLN A 142 -9.33 11.44 -7.89
C GLN A 142 -8.84 11.86 -6.49
N ILE A 143 -9.44 11.33 -5.42
CA ILE A 143 -9.05 11.65 -4.03
C ILE A 143 -7.58 11.30 -3.78
N HIS A 144 -7.14 10.15 -4.28
CA HIS A 144 -5.79 9.62 -4.10
C HIS A 144 -4.86 9.89 -5.28
N ALA A 145 -5.25 10.78 -6.19
CA ALA A 145 -4.42 11.14 -7.33
C ALA A 145 -3.05 11.70 -6.88
N PHE A 146 -1.98 11.26 -7.56
CA PHE A 146 -0.67 11.88 -7.38
C PHE A 146 -0.62 13.19 -8.15
N THR A 147 -0.93 14.29 -7.47
CA THR A 147 -0.80 15.65 -7.99
C THR A 147 0.18 16.46 -7.15
N LEU A 148 0.88 17.38 -7.81
CA LEU A 148 1.71 18.38 -7.14
C LEU A 148 0.88 19.60 -6.70
N SER A 149 -0.19 19.92 -7.44
CA SER A 149 -1.01 21.10 -7.15
C SER A 149 -1.74 20.97 -5.81
N GLY A 150 -1.80 22.06 -5.04
CA GLY A 150 -2.53 22.13 -3.77
C GLY A 150 -1.89 21.35 -2.61
N LYS A 151 -0.65 20.87 -2.74
CA LYS A 151 0.05 20.15 -1.66
C LYS A 151 0.79 21.11 -0.73
N GLY A 152 0.83 20.76 0.56
CA GLY A 152 1.55 21.53 1.58
C GLY A 152 3.06 21.32 1.56
N VAL A 153 3.80 22.17 2.27
CA VAL A 153 5.28 22.19 2.34
C VAL A 153 5.87 20.82 2.69
N THR A 154 5.24 20.07 3.61
CA THR A 154 5.68 18.72 4.01
C THR A 154 5.76 17.76 2.82
N HIS A 155 4.82 17.83 1.86
CA HIS A 155 4.84 16.94 0.69
C HIS A 155 6.06 17.21 -0.19
N TYR A 156 6.36 18.49 -0.43
CA TYR A 156 7.53 18.89 -1.20
C TYR A 156 8.83 18.56 -0.50
N PHE A 157 8.91 18.73 0.82
CA PHE A 157 10.06 18.29 1.61
C PHE A 157 10.32 16.79 1.42
N PHE A 158 9.29 15.95 1.55
CA PHE A 158 9.42 14.51 1.34
C PHE A 158 9.83 14.17 -0.10
N LEU A 159 9.27 14.87 -1.09
CA LEU A 159 9.65 14.69 -2.50
C LEU A 159 11.12 15.00 -2.74
N VAL A 160 11.59 16.15 -2.27
CA VAL A 160 13.00 16.56 -2.39
C VAL A 160 13.91 15.62 -1.62
N ALA A 161 13.54 15.23 -0.39
CA ALA A 161 14.31 14.30 0.42
C ALA A 161 14.45 12.91 -0.23
N ALA A 162 13.36 12.38 -0.79
CA ALA A 162 13.39 11.11 -1.52
C ALA A 162 14.29 11.17 -2.76
N VAL A 163 14.16 12.23 -3.58
CA VAL A 163 15.01 12.44 -4.76
C VAL A 163 16.48 12.58 -4.34
N ALA A 164 16.77 13.39 -3.33
CA ALA A 164 18.12 13.59 -2.82
C ALA A 164 18.73 12.28 -2.29
N ALA A 165 17.96 11.47 -1.55
CA ALA A 165 18.42 10.18 -1.04
C ALA A 165 18.80 9.23 -2.19
N VAL A 166 17.97 9.11 -3.22
CA VAL A 166 18.26 8.31 -4.42
C VAL A 166 19.51 8.82 -5.14
N VAL A 167 19.62 10.13 -5.38
CA VAL A 167 20.77 10.72 -6.07
C VAL A 167 22.06 10.48 -5.31
N VAL A 168 22.08 10.70 -4.00
CA VAL A 168 23.26 10.47 -3.14
C VAL A 168 23.66 8.99 -3.15
N THR A 169 22.69 8.08 -3.02
CA THR A 169 22.95 6.64 -3.07
C THR A 169 23.50 6.21 -4.43
N LEU A 170 22.89 6.63 -5.55
CA LEU A 170 23.37 6.30 -6.90
C LEU A 170 24.76 6.86 -7.17
N PHE A 171 25.00 8.12 -6.78
CA PHE A 171 26.32 8.74 -6.91
C PHE A 171 27.39 7.96 -6.13
N ALA A 172 27.11 7.60 -4.87
CA ALA A 172 28.00 6.78 -4.07
C ALA A 172 28.23 5.39 -4.66
N LEU A 173 27.19 4.73 -5.19
CA LEU A 173 27.30 3.43 -5.86
C LEU A 173 28.21 3.52 -7.08
N VAL A 174 28.03 4.53 -7.95
CA VAL A 174 28.88 4.73 -9.13
C VAL A 174 30.34 5.00 -8.72
N ARG A 175 30.56 5.84 -7.71
CA ARG A 175 31.90 6.13 -7.16
C ARG A 175 32.54 4.88 -6.55
N CYS A 176 31.78 4.05 -5.84
CA CYS A 176 32.23 2.76 -5.30
C CYS A 176 32.58 1.78 -6.41
N ALA A 177 31.69 1.63 -7.39
CA ALA A 177 31.87 0.77 -8.55
C ALA A 177 33.10 1.16 -9.39
N ARG A 178 33.45 2.45 -9.46
CA ARG A 178 34.65 2.93 -10.16
C ARG A 178 35.92 2.95 -9.32
N ALA A 179 35.82 2.88 -7.99
CA ALA A 179 36.99 2.86 -7.11
C ALA A 179 37.84 1.60 -7.35
N LYS A 180 39.15 1.81 -7.57
CA LYS A 180 40.17 0.77 -7.64
C LYS A 180 40.77 0.54 -6.24
N GLY A 181 41.18 -0.69 -5.94
CA GLY A 181 41.86 -1.02 -4.67
C GLY A 181 40.97 -1.11 -3.41
N LEU A 182 39.64 -1.04 -3.55
CA LEU A 182 38.75 -1.12 -2.39
C LEU A 182 38.56 -2.57 -1.92
N ARG A 183 39.08 -2.90 -0.73
CA ARG A 183 38.91 -4.22 -0.10
C ARG A 183 37.42 -4.46 0.25
N ARG A 184 36.91 -5.66 -0.05
CA ARG A 184 35.50 -6.07 0.19
C ARG A 184 34.46 -5.13 -0.44
N LYS A 185 34.72 -4.65 -1.66
CA LYS A 185 33.85 -3.76 -2.44
C LYS A 185 32.37 -4.17 -2.52
N TRP A 186 32.08 -5.46 -2.55
CA TRP A 186 30.69 -5.95 -2.60
C TRP A 186 29.89 -5.61 -1.33
N LEU A 187 30.51 -5.67 -0.14
CA LEU A 187 29.87 -5.26 1.12
C LEU A 187 29.56 -3.76 1.11
N TRP A 188 30.48 -2.95 0.59
CA TRP A 188 30.25 -1.52 0.41
C TRP A 188 29.10 -1.23 -0.53
N LEU A 189 28.99 -1.94 -1.66
CA LEU A 189 27.87 -1.76 -2.58
C LEU A 189 26.52 -2.09 -1.92
N ILE A 190 26.42 -3.19 -1.18
CA ILE A 190 25.20 -3.54 -0.43
C ILE A 190 24.88 -2.46 0.60
N PHE A 191 25.88 -2.08 1.41
CA PHE A 191 25.69 -1.11 2.48
C PHE A 191 25.31 0.30 1.97
N ILE A 192 25.86 0.72 0.83
CA ILE A 192 25.49 1.98 0.16
C ILE A 192 24.08 1.91 -0.42
N ALA A 193 23.69 0.75 -0.98
CA ALA A 193 22.39 0.56 -1.59
C ALA A 193 21.24 0.55 -0.57
N LEU A 194 21.53 0.27 0.72
CA LEU A 194 20.54 0.26 1.78
C LEU A 194 20.43 1.63 2.46
N GLY A 195 19.20 2.16 2.49
CA GLY A 195 18.83 3.25 3.38
C GLY A 195 18.32 2.73 4.72
N PHE A 196 18.55 3.51 5.78
CA PHE A 196 18.19 3.19 7.16
C PHE A 196 17.19 4.21 7.68
N VAL A 197 16.29 3.79 8.57
CA VAL A 197 15.21 4.63 9.13
C VAL A 197 14.28 5.15 8.03
N SER A 198 13.06 4.65 7.98
CA SER A 198 12.07 5.06 6.98
C SER A 198 11.21 6.22 7.49
N PHE A 199 11.09 7.25 6.67
CA PHE A 199 10.09 8.31 6.81
C PHE A 199 9.13 8.17 5.64
N THR A 200 7.85 8.01 5.92
CA THR A 200 6.83 7.84 4.88
C THR A 200 5.76 8.90 5.02
N ILE A 201 5.35 9.49 3.90
CA ILE A 201 4.19 10.40 3.83
C ILE A 201 3.09 9.74 3.00
N ASN A 202 1.86 9.82 3.51
CA ASN A 202 0.66 9.59 2.72
C ASN A 202 0.41 10.84 1.86
N TRP A 203 0.57 10.70 0.55
CA TRP A 203 0.49 11.81 -0.39
C TRP A 203 -0.91 12.46 -0.45
N SER A 204 -1.96 11.77 -0.01
CA SER A 204 -3.32 12.29 -0.09
C SER A 204 -3.60 13.30 1.02
N ASN A 205 -3.24 12.96 2.27
CA ASN A 205 -3.58 13.76 3.45
C ASN A 205 -2.37 14.35 4.19
N GLY A 206 -1.14 14.03 3.77
CA GLY A 206 0.09 14.51 4.40
C GLY A 206 0.44 13.82 5.72
N ALA A 207 -0.25 12.73 6.10
CA ALA A 207 0.08 11.98 7.31
C ALA A 207 1.48 11.37 7.20
N VAL A 208 2.30 11.61 8.21
CA VAL A 208 3.69 11.14 8.26
C VAL A 208 3.80 9.98 9.25
N SER A 209 4.54 8.95 8.87
CA SER A 209 4.94 7.86 9.74
C SER A 209 6.45 7.64 9.69
N ILE A 210 7.01 7.18 10.81
CA ILE A 210 8.44 6.91 10.96
C ILE A 210 8.59 5.46 11.38
N ASN A 211 9.47 4.71 10.71
CA ASN A 211 9.83 3.36 11.08
C ASN A 211 11.36 3.24 11.20
N PRO A 212 11.91 3.29 12.43
CA PRO A 212 13.35 3.24 12.68
C PRO A 212 14.02 1.94 12.24
N LEU A 213 13.28 0.83 12.18
CA LEU A 213 13.79 -0.50 11.88
C LEU A 213 13.59 -0.90 10.40
N ALA A 214 13.02 -0.01 9.59
CA ALA A 214 12.83 -0.26 8.17
C ALA A 214 14.08 0.10 7.35
N PHE A 215 14.30 -0.67 6.30
CA PHE A 215 15.35 -0.45 5.31
C PHE A 215 14.71 -0.40 3.91
N ASN A 216 15.19 0.49 3.05
CA ASN A 216 14.75 0.56 1.66
C ASN A 216 15.94 0.53 0.72
N LEU A 217 15.80 -0.17 -0.40
CA LEU A 217 16.78 -0.16 -1.47
C LEU A 217 16.78 1.22 -2.13
N LEU A 218 17.96 1.75 -2.46
CA LEU A 218 18.17 3.10 -3.00
C LEU A 218 17.68 4.23 -2.08
N SER A 219 17.48 3.93 -0.80
CA SER A 219 17.08 4.90 0.23
C SER A 219 15.76 5.64 -0.05
N ALA A 220 14.90 5.12 -0.92
CA ALA A 220 13.57 5.66 -1.17
C ALA A 220 12.62 4.57 -1.68
N ALA A 221 11.32 4.80 -1.52
CA ALA A 221 10.29 3.99 -2.15
C ALA A 221 9.11 4.86 -2.57
N PHE A 222 8.45 4.47 -3.67
CA PHE A 222 7.22 5.08 -4.14
C PHE A 222 6.25 3.95 -4.48
N MET A 223 5.19 3.83 -3.69
CA MET A 223 4.23 2.73 -3.82
C MET A 223 2.81 3.22 -3.60
N ARG A 224 1.84 2.58 -4.24
CA ARG A 224 0.42 2.82 -3.99
C ARG A 224 -0.11 1.78 -3.01
N GLN A 225 -0.90 2.21 -2.03
CA GLN A 225 -1.56 1.29 -1.11
C GLN A 225 -2.81 0.68 -1.77
N GLY A 226 -2.72 -0.56 -2.24
CA GLY A 226 -3.82 -1.21 -2.97
C GLY A 226 -4.05 -0.62 -4.37
N TRP A 227 -5.23 -0.89 -4.95
CA TRP A 227 -5.54 -0.45 -6.33
C TRP A 227 -5.99 1.00 -6.42
N LEU A 228 -6.66 1.52 -5.40
CA LEU A 228 -7.19 2.90 -5.43
C LEU A 228 -6.80 3.72 -4.19
N GLY A 229 -5.99 3.17 -3.29
CA GLY A 229 -5.55 3.89 -2.11
C GLY A 229 -4.45 4.93 -2.39
N PRO A 230 -4.00 5.62 -1.33
CA PRO A 230 -3.05 6.72 -1.41
C PRO A 230 -1.68 6.28 -1.94
N TRP A 231 -1.00 7.20 -2.62
CA TRP A 231 0.43 7.09 -2.87
C TRP A 231 1.21 7.31 -1.58
N MET A 232 2.12 6.40 -1.30
CA MET A 232 3.04 6.44 -0.19
C MET A 232 4.42 6.78 -0.73
N LEU A 233 4.94 7.92 -0.32
CA LEU A 233 6.29 8.35 -0.66
C LEU A 233 7.18 8.18 0.57
N THR A 234 8.26 7.43 0.39
CA THR A 234 9.17 7.07 1.46
C THR A 234 10.59 7.50 1.11
N PHE A 235 11.30 8.05 2.08
CA PHE A 235 12.75 8.17 2.03
C PHE A 235 13.39 7.57 3.28
N CYS A 236 14.63 7.13 3.13
CA CYS A 236 15.48 6.66 4.21
C CYS A 236 16.77 7.45 4.26
N VAL A 237 17.43 7.44 5.42
CA VAL A 237 18.75 8.04 5.58
C VAL A 237 19.79 7.15 4.87
N PRO A 238 20.51 7.65 3.85
CA PRO A 238 21.45 6.87 3.07
C PRO A 238 22.81 6.76 3.79
N VAL A 239 22.81 6.20 5.01
CA VAL A 239 23.97 6.16 5.92
C VAL A 239 25.21 5.61 5.22
N GLY A 240 25.07 4.51 4.49
CA GLY A 240 26.21 3.89 3.80
C GLY A 240 26.77 4.73 2.66
N ALA A 241 25.90 5.41 1.91
CA ALA A 241 26.31 6.32 0.86
C ALA A 241 27.07 7.53 1.43
N ILE A 242 26.53 8.15 2.48
CA ILE A 242 27.15 9.30 3.15
C ILE A 242 28.52 8.90 3.70
N TRP A 243 28.59 7.79 4.45
CA TRP A 243 29.84 7.35 5.06
C TRP A 243 30.91 7.03 4.00
N PHE A 244 30.53 6.36 2.92
CA PHE A 244 31.44 6.06 1.82
C PHE A 244 32.00 7.32 1.15
N LEU A 245 31.14 8.30 0.86
CA LEU A 245 31.55 9.55 0.20
C LEU A 245 32.48 10.39 1.11
N LEU A 246 32.20 10.46 2.41
CA LEU A 246 33.06 11.14 3.38
C LEU A 246 34.45 10.47 3.45
N ARG A 247 34.50 9.13 3.49
CA ARG A 247 35.76 8.38 3.50
C ARG A 247 36.59 8.61 2.23
N GLN A 248 35.96 8.70 1.06
CA GLN A 248 36.68 9.01 -0.18
C GLN A 248 37.27 10.43 -0.18
N ARG A 249 36.56 11.41 0.37
CA ARG A 249 37.06 12.80 0.45
C ARG A 249 38.31 12.90 1.32
N GLY A 250 38.31 12.28 2.50
CA GLY A 250 39.47 12.26 3.39
C GLY A 250 40.70 11.58 2.76
N ALA A 251 40.49 10.49 2.02
CA ALA A 251 41.59 9.82 1.30
C ALA A 251 42.20 10.70 0.19
N ALA A 252 41.39 11.51 -0.50
CA ALA A 252 41.88 12.43 -1.53
C ALA A 252 42.65 13.63 -0.92
N GLN A 253 42.17 14.17 0.21
CA GLN A 253 42.82 15.29 0.89
C GLN A 253 44.20 14.92 1.44
N ASN A 254 44.35 13.76 2.08
CA ASN A 254 45.62 13.30 2.64
C ASN A 254 46.73 13.07 1.59
N VAL A 255 46.35 12.75 0.35
CA VAL A 255 47.31 12.63 -0.78
C VAL A 255 47.78 14.00 -1.26
N THR A 256 46.95 15.04 -1.12
CA THR A 256 47.26 16.39 -1.61
C THR A 256 48.11 17.17 -0.61
N THR A 257 48.04 16.87 0.69
CA THR A 257 48.83 17.51 1.75
C THR A 257 50.18 16.84 2.03
N ALA A 258 50.46 15.69 1.40
CA ALA A 258 51.68 14.91 1.60
C ALA A 258 52.67 14.99 0.42
N GLY A 259 52.39 15.83 -0.58
CA GLY A 259 53.30 16.20 -1.67
C GLY A 259 53.69 17.65 -1.57
#